data_AF-A0A1P8WTW0-F1
#
_entry.id   AF-A0A1P8WTW0-F1
#
_cell.length_a   1.000
_cell.length_b   1.000
_cell.length_c   1.000
_cell.angle_alpha   90.00
_cell.angle_beta   90.00
_cell.angle_gamma   90.00
#
_symmetry.space_group_name_H-M   'P 1'
#
loop_
_entity.id
_entity.type
_entity.pdbx_description
1 polymer ?
#
loop_
_entity_poly.entity_id
_entity_poly.type
_entity_poly.pdbx_seq_one_letter_code
_entity_poly.pdbx_strand_id
1 'polypeptide(L)'
;MASRQKVTRAFLWLAVLAGGPLLGAKLFDLLVLAGAWAASPPASLAMMPYGKAWPVDTGAFFIPLSAAMLIAGFGTLTAGWRTPWHYRWMLCLPSIGILLLLILTVVAFWPMNAALYYHGVHSPKDTITDAQSIVMTKQWIALDWLRVAGAAVAFVAPLRALTLPWPEELAPQDPLIVRTMLAITLAGVGAFAIWFVSNL
;
A
#
# COMPACT_ATOMS: atom_id res chain seq x y z
N MET A 1 4.30 19.23 -24.91
CA MET A 1 3.63 17.93 -24.70
C MET A 1 4.62 16.79 -24.46
N ALA A 2 5.67 16.63 -25.29
CA ALA A 2 6.66 15.55 -25.16
C ALA A 2 7.34 15.42 -23.77
N SER A 3 7.60 16.53 -23.08
CA SER A 3 8.19 16.49 -21.72
C SER A 3 7.24 15.87 -20.68
N ARG A 4 5.95 16.24 -20.68
CA ARG A 4 4.95 15.69 -19.74
C ARG A 4 4.76 14.19 -19.92
N GLN A 5 4.62 13.75 -21.17
CA GLN A 5 4.52 12.32 -21.50
C GLN A 5 5.73 11.54 -20.98
N LYS A 6 6.95 12.02 -21.22
CA LYS A 6 8.18 11.36 -20.75
C LYS A 6 8.21 11.25 -19.22
N VAL A 7 7.90 12.34 -18.51
CA VAL A 7 7.87 12.37 -17.04
C VAL A 7 6.79 11.44 -16.49
N THR A 8 5.56 11.49 -17.00
CA THR A 8 4.48 10.59 -16.57
C THR A 8 4.85 9.14 -16.81
N ARG A 9 5.42 8.80 -17.98
CA ARG A 9 5.86 7.43 -18.28
C ARG A 9 7.00 6.97 -17.38
N ALA A 10 7.93 7.85 -17.02
CA ALA A 10 8.99 7.51 -16.07
C ALA A 10 8.41 7.13 -14.69
N PHE A 11 7.47 7.93 -14.17
CA PHE A 11 6.80 7.60 -12.90
C PHE A 11 5.93 6.35 -12.99
N LEU A 12 5.26 6.10 -14.12
CA LEU A 12 4.52 4.86 -14.35
C LEU A 12 5.45 3.64 -14.31
N TRP A 13 6.63 3.72 -14.92
CA TRP A 13 7.64 2.68 -14.83
C TRP A 13 8.11 2.45 -13.39
N LEU A 14 8.37 3.51 -12.63
CA LEU A 14 8.71 3.40 -11.21
C LEU A 14 7.59 2.72 -10.42
N ALA A 15 6.32 3.04 -10.71
CA ALA A 15 5.17 2.40 -10.07
C ALA A 15 5.09 0.90 -10.42
N VAL A 16 5.38 0.50 -11.66
CA VAL A 16 5.44 -0.93 -12.03
C VAL A 16 6.60 -1.64 -11.33
N LEU A 17 7.78 -1.02 -11.30
CA LEU A 17 9.00 -1.60 -10.69
C LEU A 17 8.90 -1.74 -9.17
N ALA A 18 8.22 -0.81 -8.48
CA ALA A 18 7.95 -0.94 -7.05
C ALA A 18 6.74 -1.84 -6.77
N GLY A 19 5.69 -1.73 -7.58
CA GLY A 19 4.42 -2.41 -7.39
C GLY A 19 4.48 -3.92 -7.64
N GLY A 20 5.31 -4.37 -8.59
CA GLY A 20 5.49 -5.80 -8.89
C GLY A 20 6.03 -6.58 -7.69
N PRO A 21 7.22 -6.21 -7.14
CA PRO A 21 7.75 -6.80 -5.91
C PRO A 21 6.79 -6.66 -4.72
N LEU A 22 6.11 -5.50 -4.57
CA LEU A 22 5.15 -5.28 -3.50
C LEU A 22 3.99 -6.30 -3.56
N LEU A 23 3.40 -6.49 -4.73
CA LEU A 23 2.32 -7.47 -4.96
C LEU A 23 2.81 -8.90 -4.72
N GLY A 24 3.96 -9.27 -5.30
CA GLY A 24 4.52 -10.60 -5.14
C GLY A 24 4.82 -10.93 -3.68
N ALA A 25 5.44 -9.99 -2.95
CA ALA A 25 5.70 -10.14 -1.53
C ALA A 25 4.42 -10.19 -0.70
N LYS A 26 3.37 -9.43 -1.07
CA LYS A 26 2.08 -9.52 -0.38
C LYS A 26 1.35 -10.83 -0.59
N LEU A 27 1.42 -11.41 -1.78
CA LEU A 27 0.92 -12.76 -2.03
C LEU A 27 1.69 -13.80 -1.21
N PHE A 28 3.02 -13.67 -1.15
CA PHE A 28 3.85 -14.56 -0.33
C PHE A 28 3.55 -14.43 1.17
N ASP A 29 3.43 -13.19 1.67
CA ASP A 29 3.07 -12.88 3.07
C ASP A 29 1.72 -13.51 3.42
N LEU A 30 0.69 -13.35 2.59
CA LEU A 30 -0.64 -13.90 2.85
C LEU A 30 -0.69 -15.43 2.75
N LEU A 31 -0.13 -16.00 1.67
CA LEU A 31 -0.30 -17.42 1.37
C LEU A 31 0.66 -18.32 2.13
N VAL A 32 1.89 -17.85 2.36
CA VAL A 32 2.96 -18.66 2.96
C VAL A 32 3.15 -18.29 4.42
N LEU A 33 3.43 -17.01 4.73
CA LEU A 33 3.75 -16.60 6.10
C LEU A 33 2.48 -16.64 6.97
N ALA A 34 1.42 -15.95 6.56
CA ALA A 34 0.15 -15.95 7.25
C ALA A 34 -0.54 -17.31 7.18
N GLY A 35 -0.38 -18.06 6.08
CA GLY A 35 -0.77 -19.46 6.03
C GLY A 35 -0.19 -20.30 7.17
N ALA A 36 1.08 -20.08 7.55
CA ALA A 36 1.73 -20.80 8.64
C ALA A 36 1.27 -20.33 10.03
N TRP A 37 1.32 -19.03 10.31
CA TRP A 37 1.00 -18.52 11.66
C TRP A 37 -0.50 -18.47 11.96
N ALA A 38 -1.37 -18.47 10.95
CA ALA A 38 -2.83 -18.47 11.10
C ALA A 38 -3.47 -19.87 11.02
N ALA A 39 -2.68 -20.95 10.87
CA ALA A 39 -3.20 -22.31 10.64
C ALA A 39 -4.05 -22.85 11.80
N SER A 40 -3.63 -22.63 13.04
CA SER A 40 -4.33 -23.10 14.25
C SER A 40 -4.09 -22.18 15.47
N PRO A 41 -4.61 -20.94 15.47
CA PRO A 41 -4.49 -20.04 16.61
C PRO A 41 -5.24 -20.58 17.83
N PRO A 42 -4.78 -20.30 19.06
CA PRO A 42 -3.66 -19.43 19.40
C PRO A 42 -2.29 -20.10 19.26
N ALA A 43 -2.22 -21.44 19.24
CA ALA A 43 -0.96 -22.18 19.27
C ALA A 43 -0.03 -21.84 18.09
N SER A 44 -0.57 -21.67 16.88
CA SER A 44 0.23 -21.31 15.70
C SER A 44 0.76 -19.88 15.71
N LEU A 45 0.30 -19.00 16.61
CA LEU A 45 0.80 -17.62 16.70
C LEU A 45 2.26 -17.55 17.14
N ALA A 46 2.79 -18.61 17.76
CA ALA A 46 4.22 -18.74 18.04
C ALA A 46 5.08 -18.71 16.75
N MET A 47 4.48 -18.97 15.59
CA MET A 47 5.12 -18.91 14.27
C MET A 47 5.02 -17.53 13.61
N MET A 48 4.39 -16.53 14.23
CA MET A 48 4.39 -15.18 13.67
C MET A 48 5.84 -14.71 13.45
N PRO A 49 6.16 -14.06 12.31
CA PRO A 49 7.52 -13.69 11.91
C PRO A 49 8.18 -12.59 12.76
N TYR A 50 7.76 -12.43 14.00
CA TYR A 50 8.24 -11.43 14.96
C TYR A 50 8.93 -12.06 16.18
N GLY A 51 9.02 -13.39 16.27
CA GLY A 51 9.64 -14.10 17.40
C GLY A 51 11.17 -14.12 17.37
N LYS A 52 11.81 -14.37 18.53
CA LYS A 52 13.28 -14.43 18.71
C LYS A 52 14.03 -15.31 17.70
N ALA A 53 13.37 -16.34 17.16
CA ALA A 53 13.98 -17.28 16.22
C ALA A 53 14.14 -16.72 14.81
N TRP A 54 13.31 -15.75 14.42
CA TRP A 54 13.27 -15.17 13.07
C TRP A 54 12.94 -13.67 13.16
N PRO A 55 13.88 -12.82 13.62
CA PRO A 55 13.65 -11.39 13.84
C PRO A 55 13.62 -10.64 12.51
N VAL A 56 12.59 -10.89 11.70
CA VAL A 56 12.39 -10.22 10.42
C VAL A 56 11.32 -9.15 10.60
N ASP A 57 11.74 -7.90 10.58
CA ASP A 57 10.79 -6.81 10.43
C ASP A 57 10.25 -6.78 9.00
N THR A 58 9.06 -7.34 8.80
CA THR A 58 8.37 -7.28 7.50
C THR A 58 8.11 -5.84 7.06
N GLY A 59 8.02 -4.91 8.01
CA GLY A 59 7.97 -3.47 7.76
C GLY A 59 9.17 -2.98 6.95
N ALA A 60 10.39 -3.40 7.32
CA ALA A 60 11.62 -3.01 6.62
C ALA A 60 11.61 -3.38 5.11
N PHE A 61 10.83 -4.41 4.71
CA PHE A 61 10.63 -4.75 3.31
C PHE A 61 9.47 -3.96 2.67
N PHE A 62 8.29 -3.98 3.31
CA PHE A 62 7.08 -3.42 2.71
C PHE A 62 7.08 -1.89 2.67
N ILE A 63 7.68 -1.23 3.65
CA ILE A 63 7.61 0.22 3.79
C ILE A 63 8.39 0.96 2.71
N PRO A 64 9.67 0.63 2.40
CA PRO A 64 10.39 1.31 1.31
C PRO A 64 9.68 1.18 -0.03
N LEU A 65 9.15 -0.01 -0.34
CA LEU A 65 8.38 -0.24 -1.57
C LEU A 65 7.06 0.54 -1.58
N SER A 66 6.37 0.61 -0.44
CA SER A 66 5.12 1.38 -0.33
C SER A 66 5.35 2.88 -0.45
N ALA A 67 6.44 3.40 0.12
CA ALA A 67 6.86 4.79 -0.02
C ALA A 67 7.24 5.11 -1.48
N ALA A 68 8.00 4.23 -2.14
CA ALA A 68 8.31 4.34 -3.56
C ALA A 68 7.05 4.34 -4.42
N MET A 69 6.08 3.46 -4.13
CA MET A 69 4.78 3.43 -4.79
C MET A 69 3.97 4.71 -4.59
N LEU A 70 4.02 5.30 -3.39
CA LEU A 70 3.33 6.55 -3.10
C LEU A 70 3.95 7.73 -3.88
N ILE A 71 5.28 7.83 -3.90
CA ILE A 71 6.00 8.83 -4.72
C ILE A 71 5.69 8.62 -6.21
N ALA A 72 5.75 7.37 -6.70
CA ALA A 72 5.52 7.06 -8.10
C ALA A 72 4.07 7.29 -8.53
N GLY A 73 3.10 6.91 -7.70
CA GLY A 73 1.67 7.13 -7.93
C GLY A 73 1.37 8.61 -8.04
N PHE A 74 1.68 9.39 -6.99
CA PHE A 74 1.39 10.81 -6.99
C PHE A 74 2.23 11.59 -8.01
N GLY A 75 3.49 11.21 -8.25
CA GLY A 75 4.31 11.77 -9.34
C GLY A 75 3.67 11.55 -10.72
N THR A 76 3.16 10.34 -10.97
CA THR A 76 2.40 10.00 -12.17
C THR A 76 1.15 10.87 -12.31
N LEU A 77 0.35 10.95 -11.25
CA LEU A 77 -0.91 11.69 -11.23
C LEU A 77 -0.69 13.18 -11.45
N THR A 78 0.29 13.79 -10.78
CA THR A 78 0.61 15.21 -10.93
C THR A 78 1.15 15.52 -12.32
N ALA A 79 2.08 14.71 -12.85
CA ALA A 79 2.64 14.92 -14.18
C ALA A 79 1.59 14.73 -15.29
N GLY A 80 0.74 13.72 -15.13
CA GLY A 80 -0.34 13.33 -16.05
C GLY A 80 -1.67 14.05 -15.79
N TRP A 81 -1.74 14.99 -14.86
CA TRP A 81 -3.02 15.56 -14.39
C TRP A 81 -3.88 16.14 -15.51
N ARG A 82 -3.28 16.64 -16.60
CA ARG A 82 -4.03 17.22 -17.73
C ARG A 82 -4.47 16.21 -18.79
N THR A 83 -4.26 14.91 -18.61
CA THR A 83 -4.80 13.89 -19.53
C THR A 83 -6.33 13.81 -19.42
N PRO A 84 -7.03 13.35 -20.47
CA PRO A 84 -8.47 13.13 -20.42
C PRO A 84 -8.87 12.11 -19.36
N TRP A 85 -10.13 12.15 -18.91
CA TRP A 85 -10.61 11.32 -17.80
C TRP A 85 -10.42 9.83 -18.05
N HIS A 86 -10.68 9.35 -19.28
CA HIS A 86 -10.54 7.94 -19.68
C HIS A 86 -9.12 7.38 -19.50
N TYR A 87 -8.10 8.24 -19.40
CA TYR A 87 -6.73 7.87 -19.07
C TYR A 87 -6.39 8.23 -17.62
N ARG A 88 -6.89 9.37 -17.12
CA ARG A 88 -6.57 9.91 -15.80
C ARG A 88 -6.99 8.99 -14.65
N TRP A 89 -8.12 8.28 -14.76
CA TRP A 89 -8.56 7.36 -13.70
C TRP A 89 -7.52 6.26 -13.41
N MET A 90 -6.78 5.83 -14.42
CA MET A 90 -5.70 4.83 -14.29
C MET A 90 -4.47 5.38 -13.57
N LEU A 91 -4.31 6.71 -13.51
CA LEU A 91 -3.28 7.39 -12.73
C LEU A 91 -3.75 7.65 -11.29
N CYS A 92 -5.05 7.89 -11.11
CA CYS A 92 -5.66 8.08 -9.79
C CYS A 92 -5.67 6.78 -8.97
N LEU A 93 -6.04 5.66 -9.58
CA LEU A 93 -6.16 4.37 -8.90
C LEU A 93 -4.92 3.96 -8.09
N PRO A 94 -3.69 3.91 -8.66
CA PRO A 94 -2.52 3.52 -7.89
C PRO A 94 -2.21 4.51 -6.77
N SER A 95 -2.43 5.81 -6.98
CA SER A 95 -2.16 6.89 -6.01
C SER A 95 -3.08 6.84 -4.81
N ILE A 96 -4.39 6.78 -5.06
CA ILE A 96 -5.40 6.69 -4.01
C ILE A 96 -5.33 5.31 -3.34
N GLY A 97 -5.15 4.26 -4.14
CA GLY A 97 -5.04 2.89 -3.67
C GLY A 97 -3.91 2.71 -2.65
N ILE A 98 -2.68 3.12 -2.99
CA ILE A 98 -1.55 2.97 -2.05
C ILE A 98 -1.75 3.79 -0.77
N LEU A 99 -2.31 5.01 -0.87
CA LEU A 99 -2.60 5.83 0.31
C LEU A 99 -3.62 5.14 1.23
N LEU A 100 -4.72 4.63 0.68
CA LEU A 100 -5.75 3.93 1.46
C LEU A 100 -5.19 2.65 2.08
N LEU A 101 -4.34 1.92 1.38
CA LEU A 101 -3.68 0.71 1.91
C LEU A 101 -2.72 1.03 3.07
N LEU A 102 -2.00 2.15 3.00
CA LEU A 102 -1.14 2.62 4.09
C LEU A 102 -1.97 3.05 5.31
N ILE A 103 -3.05 3.79 5.10
CA ILE A 103 -3.98 4.16 6.18
C ILE A 103 -4.55 2.90 6.84
N LEU A 104 -5.04 1.94 6.04
CA LEU A 104 -5.54 0.66 6.54
C LEU A 104 -4.47 -0.10 7.33
N THR A 105 -3.21 -0.05 6.87
CA THR A 105 -2.09 -0.70 7.55
C THR A 105 -1.85 -0.11 8.93
N VAL A 106 -1.79 1.22 9.05
CA VAL A 106 -1.61 1.90 10.34
C VAL A 106 -2.80 1.68 11.26
N VAL A 107 -4.03 1.85 10.75
CA VAL A 107 -5.24 1.87 11.58
C VAL A 107 -5.65 0.48 12.02
N ALA A 108 -5.54 -0.53 11.15
CA ALA A 108 -6.01 -1.88 11.44
C ALA A 108 -4.87 -2.86 11.71
N PHE A 109 -3.86 -2.91 10.84
CA PHE A 109 -2.86 -3.97 10.91
C PHE A 109 -1.82 -3.77 12.01
N TRP A 110 -1.34 -2.55 12.23
CA TRP A 110 -0.38 -2.29 13.32
C TRP A 110 -0.91 -2.71 14.70
N PRO A 111 -2.11 -2.29 15.14
CA PRO A 111 -2.63 -2.73 16.44
C PRO A 111 -2.94 -4.22 16.49
N MET A 112 -3.51 -4.80 15.41
CA MET A 112 -3.77 -6.25 15.37
C MET A 112 -2.48 -7.07 15.44
N ASN A 113 -1.46 -6.69 14.67
CA ASN A 113 -0.16 -7.36 14.67
C ASN A 113 0.48 -7.32 16.07
N ALA A 114 0.46 -6.16 16.73
CA ALA A 114 1.00 -6.01 18.07
C ALA A 114 0.27 -6.91 19.08
N ALA A 115 -1.08 -6.93 19.04
CA ALA A 115 -1.89 -7.76 19.94
C ALA A 115 -1.65 -9.26 19.70
N LEU A 116 -1.74 -9.72 18.45
CA LEU A 116 -1.49 -11.12 18.07
C LEU A 116 -0.07 -11.56 18.41
N TYR A 117 0.91 -10.69 18.18
CA TYR A 117 2.30 -10.96 18.54
C TYR A 117 2.48 -11.12 20.05
N TYR A 118 2.04 -10.13 20.84
CA TYR A 118 2.18 -10.18 22.30
C TYR A 118 1.49 -11.38 22.91
N HIS A 119 0.33 -11.76 22.38
CA HIS A 119 -0.37 -12.99 22.76
C HIS A 119 0.43 -14.25 22.40
N GLY A 120 0.90 -14.35 21.14
CA GLY A 120 1.66 -15.52 20.68
C GLY A 120 2.98 -15.76 21.43
N VAL A 121 3.65 -14.70 21.89
CA VAL A 121 4.88 -14.82 22.70
C VAL A 121 4.64 -14.83 24.21
N HIS A 122 3.37 -14.85 24.67
CA HIS A 122 3.00 -14.81 26.08
C HIS A 122 3.66 -13.62 26.82
N SER A 123 3.65 -12.45 26.19
CA SER A 123 4.24 -11.22 26.71
C SER A 123 3.44 -10.71 27.92
N PRO A 124 4.08 -10.03 28.90
CA PRO A 124 3.36 -9.28 29.92
C PRO A 124 2.45 -8.16 29.37
N LYS A 125 2.62 -7.79 28.09
CA LYS A 125 1.78 -6.83 27.36
C LYS A 125 0.58 -7.48 26.66
N ASP A 126 0.36 -8.78 26.86
CA ASP A 126 -0.80 -9.46 26.31
C ASP A 126 -2.09 -8.90 26.93
N THR A 127 -3.02 -8.51 26.06
CA THR A 127 -4.30 -7.89 26.43
C THR A 127 -5.51 -8.64 25.86
N ILE A 128 -5.28 -9.75 25.15
CA ILE A 128 -6.34 -10.48 24.45
C ILE A 128 -6.44 -11.94 24.93
N THR A 129 -7.62 -12.53 24.78
CA THR A 129 -7.86 -13.95 25.06
C THR A 129 -7.62 -14.82 23.82
N ASP A 130 -7.48 -16.13 24.01
CA ASP A 130 -7.39 -17.11 22.93
C ASP A 130 -8.54 -16.97 21.93
N ALA A 131 -9.77 -16.79 22.42
CA ALA A 131 -10.95 -16.63 21.58
C ALA A 131 -10.87 -15.34 20.74
N GLN A 132 -10.40 -14.24 21.33
CA GLN A 132 -10.16 -12.99 20.61
C GLN A 132 -9.05 -13.12 19.57
N SER A 133 -7.98 -13.85 19.88
CA SER A 133 -6.87 -14.10 18.94
C SER A 133 -7.34 -14.84 17.68
N ILE A 134 -8.24 -15.82 17.82
CA ILE A 134 -8.80 -16.58 16.69
C ILE A 134 -9.66 -15.68 15.81
N VAL A 135 -10.53 -14.85 16.40
CA VAL A 135 -11.38 -13.91 15.66
C VAL A 135 -10.53 -12.86 14.96
N MET A 136 -9.55 -12.29 15.66
CA MET A 136 -8.66 -11.26 15.12
C MET A 136 -7.79 -11.82 13.98
N THR A 137 -7.33 -13.08 14.08
CA THR A 137 -6.60 -13.74 13.00
C THR A 137 -7.45 -13.88 11.73
N LYS A 138 -8.72 -14.29 11.87
CA LYS A 138 -9.65 -14.37 10.72
C LYS A 138 -9.89 -12.98 10.10
N GLN A 139 -10.06 -11.97 10.93
CA GLN A 139 -10.21 -10.59 10.48
C GLN A 139 -8.96 -10.09 9.74
N TRP A 140 -7.78 -10.41 10.26
CA TRP A 140 -6.50 -10.08 9.63
C TRP A 140 -6.43 -10.67 8.21
N ILE A 141 -6.73 -11.97 8.05
CA ILE A 141 -6.71 -12.64 6.74
C ILE A 141 -7.72 -12.01 5.77
N ALA A 142 -8.94 -11.73 6.24
CA ALA A 142 -9.97 -11.10 5.41
C ALA A 142 -9.54 -9.70 4.93
N LEU A 143 -8.96 -8.89 5.81
CA LEU A 143 -8.44 -7.57 5.46
C LEU A 143 -7.18 -7.67 4.58
N ASP A 144 -6.38 -8.71 4.72
CA ASP A 144 -5.14 -8.82 3.94
C ASP A 144 -5.43 -9.21 2.49
N TRP A 145 -6.50 -9.95 2.23
CA TRP A 145 -7.04 -10.12 0.88
C TRP A 145 -7.43 -8.79 0.22
N LEU A 146 -8.01 -7.85 0.99
CA LEU A 146 -8.28 -6.50 0.49
C LEU A 146 -6.97 -5.77 0.15
N ARG A 147 -5.90 -5.95 0.94
CA ARG A 147 -4.59 -5.38 0.63
C ARG A 147 -3.96 -5.99 -0.63
N VAL A 148 -4.08 -7.29 -0.82
CA VAL A 148 -3.63 -7.99 -2.04
C VAL A 148 -4.41 -7.48 -3.26
N ALA A 149 -5.73 -7.37 -3.17
CA ALA A 149 -6.55 -6.83 -4.25
C ALA A 149 -6.15 -5.38 -4.59
N GLY A 150 -5.95 -4.54 -3.57
CA GLY A 150 -5.48 -3.16 -3.75
C GLY A 150 -4.09 -3.09 -4.39
N ALA A 151 -3.14 -3.91 -3.94
CA ALA A 151 -1.80 -4.00 -4.53
C ALA A 151 -1.85 -4.47 -6.00
N ALA A 152 -2.74 -5.42 -6.31
CA ALA A 152 -2.95 -5.89 -7.69
C ALA A 152 -3.48 -4.77 -8.59
N VAL A 153 -4.49 -4.02 -8.15
CA VAL A 153 -5.00 -2.86 -8.88
C VAL A 153 -3.92 -1.79 -9.05
N ALA A 154 -3.16 -1.51 -7.99
CA ALA A 154 -2.06 -0.53 -8.02
C ALA A 154 -0.90 -0.93 -8.94
N PHE A 155 -0.73 -2.22 -9.23
CA PHE A 155 0.24 -2.72 -10.21
C PHE A 155 -0.32 -2.75 -11.64
N VAL A 156 -1.54 -3.26 -11.83
CA VAL A 156 -2.16 -3.44 -13.15
C VAL A 156 -2.53 -2.10 -13.78
N ALA A 157 -3.01 -1.12 -13.02
CA ALA A 157 -3.42 0.17 -13.57
C ALA A 157 -2.26 0.95 -14.23
N PRO A 158 -1.09 1.14 -13.59
CA PRO A 158 0.09 1.71 -14.23
C PRO A 158 0.58 0.92 -15.44
N LEU A 159 0.59 -0.42 -15.35
CA LEU A 159 0.99 -1.28 -16.45
C LEU A 159 0.07 -1.08 -17.66
N ARG A 160 -1.25 -1.05 -17.42
CA ARG A 160 -2.23 -0.76 -18.46
C ARG A 160 -2.01 0.63 -19.05
N ALA A 161 -1.72 1.64 -18.23
CA ALA A 161 -1.46 3.01 -18.70
C ALA A 161 -0.26 3.08 -19.64
N LEU A 162 0.81 2.35 -19.33
CA LEU A 162 1.99 2.26 -20.19
C LEU A 162 1.70 1.63 -21.56
N THR A 163 0.74 0.68 -21.63
CA THR A 163 0.37 0.02 -22.89
C THR A 163 -0.56 0.83 -23.78
N LEU A 164 -1.22 1.86 -23.24
CA LEU A 164 -2.12 2.70 -24.02
C LEU A 164 -1.36 3.80 -24.77
N PRO A 165 -1.85 4.22 -25.96
CA PRO A 165 -1.33 5.41 -26.62
C PRO A 165 -1.47 6.62 -25.70
N TRP A 166 -0.48 7.52 -25.75
CA TRP A 166 -0.54 8.75 -24.97
C TRP A 166 -1.67 9.64 -25.53
N PRO A 167 -2.58 10.17 -24.69
CA PRO A 167 -3.63 11.05 -25.17
C PRO A 167 -3.07 12.34 -25.76
N GLU A 168 -3.45 12.66 -26.99
CA GLU A 168 -3.07 13.93 -27.66
C GLU A 168 -3.90 15.11 -27.12
N GLU A 169 -5.15 14.83 -26.74
CA GLU A 169 -6.06 15.79 -26.15
C GLU A 169 -5.64 16.16 -24.71
N LEU A 170 -5.73 17.45 -24.40
CA LEU A 170 -5.57 17.93 -23.04
C LEU A 170 -6.92 18.29 -22.46
N ALA A 171 -7.14 17.90 -21.21
CA ALA A 171 -8.28 18.39 -20.45
C ALA A 171 -8.20 19.91 -20.25
N PRO A 172 -9.37 20.58 -20.13
CA PRO A 172 -9.45 21.97 -19.73
C PRO A 172 -8.64 22.26 -18.46
N GLN A 173 -8.20 23.51 -18.28
CA GLN A 173 -7.56 23.89 -17.03
C GLN A 173 -8.59 23.85 -15.90
N ASP A 174 -8.20 23.27 -14.77
CA ASP A 174 -9.07 23.26 -13.60
C ASP A 174 -9.19 24.67 -13.00
N PRO A 175 -10.36 25.02 -12.43
CA PRO A 175 -10.53 26.28 -11.74
C PRO A 175 -9.59 26.38 -10.53
N LEU A 176 -9.27 27.60 -10.11
CA LEU A 176 -8.32 27.87 -9.03
C LEU A 176 -8.62 27.06 -7.76
N ILE A 177 -9.91 26.93 -7.40
CA ILE A 177 -10.34 26.18 -6.22
C ILE A 177 -9.92 24.70 -6.27
N VAL A 178 -10.06 24.04 -7.42
CA VAL A 178 -9.66 22.64 -7.61
C VAL A 178 -8.15 22.51 -7.53
N ARG A 179 -7.41 23.46 -8.12
CA ARG A 179 -5.94 23.47 -8.06
C ARG A 179 -5.44 23.66 -6.62
N THR A 180 -6.07 24.54 -5.85
CA THR A 180 -5.75 24.75 -4.43
C THR A 180 -6.06 23.51 -3.61
N MET A 181 -7.23 22.89 -3.81
CA MET A 181 -7.57 21.62 -3.15
C MET A 181 -6.56 20.53 -3.47
N LEU A 182 -6.20 20.35 -4.74
CA LEU A 182 -5.18 19.37 -5.15
C LEU A 182 -3.82 19.65 -4.48
N ALA A 183 -3.39 20.91 -4.42
CA ALA A 183 -2.15 21.29 -3.76
C ALA A 183 -2.17 20.94 -2.25
N ILE A 184 -3.28 21.23 -1.57
CA ILE A 184 -3.48 20.87 -0.16
C ILE A 184 -3.46 19.35 0.01
N THR A 185 -4.14 18.60 -0.85
CA THR A 185 -4.13 17.13 -0.82
C THR A 185 -2.73 16.57 -1.00
N LEU A 186 -1.97 17.06 -1.99
CA LEU A 186 -0.59 16.64 -2.23
C LEU A 186 0.33 16.97 -1.04
N ALA A 187 0.15 18.15 -0.43
CA ALA A 187 0.89 18.52 0.78
C ALA A 187 0.55 17.59 1.96
N GLY A 188 -0.73 17.27 2.15
CA GLY A 188 -1.19 16.34 3.19
C GLY A 188 -0.65 14.92 2.98
N VAL A 189 -0.62 14.45 1.73
CA VAL A 189 0.00 13.15 1.37
C VAL A 189 1.51 13.17 1.64
N GLY A 190 2.20 14.26 1.30
CA GLY A 190 3.62 14.43 1.61
C GLY A 190 3.89 14.42 3.11
N ALA A 191 3.09 15.15 3.89
CA ALA A 191 3.17 15.17 5.35
C ALA A 191 2.90 13.79 5.95
N PHE A 192 1.89 13.07 5.46
CA PHE A 192 1.60 11.70 5.87
C PHE A 192 2.77 10.77 5.55
N ALA A 193 3.38 10.86 4.36
CA ALA A 193 4.50 10.02 3.98
C ALA A 193 5.73 10.27 4.89
N ILE A 194 6.04 11.54 5.18
CA ILE A 194 7.13 11.91 6.09
C ILE A 194 6.84 11.38 7.50
N TRP A 195 5.64 11.60 8.03
CA TRP A 195 5.22 11.08 9.33
C TRP A 195 5.31 9.56 9.38
N PHE A 196 4.78 8.87 8.36
CA PHE A 196 4.75 7.41 8.26
C PHE A 196 6.16 6.82 8.28
N VAL A 197 7.11 7.42 7.55
CA VAL A 197 8.50 6.98 7.54
C VAL A 197 9.25 7.33 8.83
N SER A 198 8.87 8.42 9.51
CA SER A 198 9.53 8.86 10.75
C SER A 198 9.07 8.12 12.00
N ASN A 199 7.92 7.44 11.94
CA ASN A 199 7.34 6.66 13.03
C ASN A 199 7.53 5.14 12.83
N LEU A 200 8.56 4.77 12.06
CA LEU A 200 9.02 3.40 11.89
C LEU A 200 9.92 2.97 13.05
#